data_AF-A0A8T7C7F7-F1
#
_entry.id   AF-A0A8T7C7F7-F1
#
_cell.length_a   1.000
_cell.length_b   1.000
_cell.length_c   1.000
_cell.angle_alpha   90.00
_cell.angle_beta   90.00
_cell.angle_gamma   90.00
#
_symmetry.space_group_name_H-M   'P 1'
#
loop_
_entity.id
_entity.type
_entity.pdbx_description
1 polymer ?
#
loop_
_entity_poly.entity_id
_entity_poly.type
_entity_poly.pdbx_seq_one_letter_code
_entity_poly.pdbx_strand_id
1 'polypeptide(L)'
;MKTPLLAVAGILGLSLTAHAGHTNSVLEAELDGRQEVASDVRNRRIVGDPNGKGEAYVFGIDGDEFTLCYVLTVEKIELVPVGPVGEGMAAHIHEGAFGENGPIVAVLAGPEDGNAADCLTEGETGKFPTGEFGIVDRILDNPEDFYINVHNVEYPAGAIRGQLSDQGDDDDSSDDDSSDDDSRDD
;
A
#
# COMPACT_ATOMS: atom_id res chain seq x y z
N MET A 1 48.53 -42.07 42.68
CA MET A 1 47.88 -40.75 42.64
C MET A 1 47.32 -40.54 41.25
N LYS A 2 46.00 -40.34 41.15
CA LYS A 2 45.22 -40.22 39.92
C LYS A 2 44.84 -38.75 39.72
N THR A 3 45.02 -38.22 38.52
CA THR A 3 44.36 -37.00 38.06
C THR A 3 43.82 -37.25 36.66
N PRO A 4 42.50 -37.23 36.44
CA PRO A 4 41.93 -37.19 35.10
C PRO A 4 41.87 -35.73 34.64
N LEU A 5 42.37 -35.48 33.44
CA LEU A 5 42.25 -34.20 32.74
C LEU A 5 40.82 -34.13 32.17
N LEU A 6 39.99 -33.23 32.70
CA LEU A 6 38.70 -32.90 32.10
C LEU A 6 38.94 -31.93 30.94
N ALA A 7 38.68 -32.36 29.70
CA ALA A 7 38.58 -31.46 28.56
C ALA A 7 37.14 -30.93 28.48
N VAL A 8 36.95 -29.65 28.80
CA VAL A 8 35.68 -28.95 28.59
C VAL A 8 35.66 -28.49 27.12
N ALA A 9 34.87 -29.17 26.29
CA ALA A 9 34.55 -28.69 24.95
C ALA A 9 33.59 -27.50 25.07
N GLY A 10 34.10 -26.30 24.84
CA GLY A 10 33.28 -25.09 24.74
C GLY A 10 32.42 -25.17 23.49
N ILE A 11 31.11 -25.31 23.66
CA ILE A 11 30.14 -25.14 22.57
C ILE A 11 30.08 -23.62 22.31
N LEU A 12 30.70 -23.16 21.23
CA LEU A 12 30.38 -21.85 20.65
C LEU A 12 28.93 -21.93 20.15
N GLY A 13 28.00 -21.42 20.95
CA GLY A 13 26.64 -21.18 20.47
C GLY A 13 26.71 -20.06 19.44
N LEU A 14 26.55 -20.39 18.15
CA LEU A 14 26.14 -19.40 17.17
C LEU A 14 24.74 -18.94 17.57
N SER A 15 24.64 -17.71 18.05
CA SER A 15 23.36 -17.02 18.17
C SER A 15 22.80 -16.86 16.76
N LEU A 16 21.86 -17.73 16.39
CA LEU A 16 20.96 -17.45 15.28
C LEU A 16 20.06 -16.31 15.74
N THR A 17 20.29 -15.11 15.20
CA THR A 17 19.28 -14.05 15.24
C THR A 17 18.07 -14.54 14.47
N ALA A 18 17.06 -15.03 15.19
CA ALA A 18 15.74 -15.21 14.63
C ALA A 18 15.19 -13.82 14.31
N HIS A 19 15.20 -13.44 13.03
CA HIS A 19 14.39 -12.33 12.56
C HIS A 19 12.95 -12.82 12.56
N ALA A 20 12.23 -12.49 13.64
CA ALA A 20 10.77 -12.54 13.64
C ALA A 20 10.30 -11.20 13.06
N GLY A 21 10.33 -11.08 11.74
CA GLY A 21 9.80 -9.96 10.98
C GLY A 21 9.23 -10.51 9.67
N HIS A 22 8.07 -10.02 9.25
CA HIS A 22 7.55 -10.30 7.92
C HIS A 22 8.50 -9.69 6.88
N THR A 23 8.78 -10.40 5.78
CA THR A 23 9.70 -9.89 4.75
C THR A 23 9.06 -8.90 3.79
N ASN A 24 7.72 -8.88 3.72
CA ASN A 24 7.01 -8.01 2.80
C ASN A 24 6.80 -6.62 3.40
N SER A 25 7.14 -5.59 2.63
CA SER A 25 6.78 -4.21 2.94
C SER A 25 5.27 -4.06 3.08
N VAL A 26 4.86 -3.21 4.02
CA VAL A 26 3.49 -2.71 4.07
C VAL A 26 3.49 -1.42 3.26
N LEU A 27 2.65 -1.38 2.24
CA LEU A 27 2.37 -0.16 1.50
C LEU A 27 1.20 0.56 2.17
N GLU A 28 1.17 1.87 2.03
CA GLU A 28 0.06 2.71 2.45
C GLU A 28 -0.45 3.59 1.30
N ALA A 29 -1.70 4.03 1.42
CA ALA A 29 -2.26 5.08 0.59
C ALA A 29 -3.20 5.96 1.42
N GLU A 30 -2.96 7.27 1.41
CA GLU A 30 -3.92 8.26 1.89
C GLU A 30 -4.81 8.72 0.73
N LEU A 31 -6.09 8.37 0.80
CA LEU A 31 -7.06 8.69 -0.24
C LEU A 31 -7.72 10.05 0.02
N ASP A 32 -7.75 10.92 -0.99
CA ASP A 32 -8.45 12.21 -0.96
C ASP A 32 -9.13 12.46 -2.32
N GLY A 33 -10.39 12.88 -2.32
CA GLY A 33 -11.12 13.17 -3.58
C GLY A 33 -10.54 14.36 -4.36
N ARG A 34 -9.65 15.14 -3.76
CA ARG A 34 -8.83 16.16 -4.46
C ARG A 34 -7.69 15.58 -5.29
N GLN A 35 -7.27 14.34 -5.02
CA GLN A 35 -6.24 13.65 -5.79
C GLN A 35 -6.78 13.00 -7.07
N GLU A 36 -8.12 12.95 -7.22
CA GLU A 36 -8.77 12.44 -8.43
C GLU A 36 -8.37 13.22 -9.68
N VAL A 37 -8.11 12.49 -10.76
CA VAL A 37 -7.62 13.04 -12.02
C VAL A 37 -8.70 13.02 -13.07
N ALA A 38 -9.00 14.20 -13.63
CA ALA A 38 -10.01 14.31 -14.69
C ALA A 38 -9.60 13.54 -15.94
N SER A 39 -10.54 12.82 -16.57
CA SER A 39 -10.29 12.14 -17.85
C SER A 39 -9.99 13.12 -18.99
N ASP A 40 -10.52 14.35 -18.92
CA ASP A 40 -10.08 15.45 -19.79
C ASP A 40 -8.89 16.16 -19.14
N VAL A 41 -7.70 15.97 -19.72
CA VAL A 41 -6.43 16.59 -19.27
C VAL A 41 -6.47 18.13 -19.26
N ARG A 42 -7.45 18.76 -19.91
CA ARG A 42 -7.64 20.22 -19.88
C ARG A 42 -8.42 20.68 -18.65
N ASN A 43 -9.16 19.79 -18.00
CA ASN A 43 -9.93 20.08 -16.81
C ASN A 43 -9.02 20.09 -15.58
N ARG A 44 -8.94 21.25 -14.92
CA ARG A 44 -8.15 21.47 -13.70
C ARG A 44 -8.99 21.59 -12.43
N ARG A 45 -10.26 21.17 -12.49
CA ARG A 45 -11.17 21.18 -11.35
C ARG A 45 -10.98 19.90 -10.55
N ILE A 46 -11.31 19.96 -9.26
CA ILE A 46 -11.54 18.76 -8.44
C ILE A 46 -12.69 17.98 -9.08
N VAL A 47 -12.47 16.69 -9.31
CA VAL A 47 -13.46 15.80 -9.94
C VAL A 47 -13.93 14.65 -9.04
N GLY A 48 -13.25 14.40 -7.93
CA GLY A 48 -13.71 13.52 -6.85
C GLY A 48 -14.56 14.24 -5.81
N ASP A 49 -14.90 13.52 -4.74
CA ASP A 49 -15.59 14.07 -3.58
C ASP A 49 -14.66 15.05 -2.85
N PRO A 50 -14.95 16.37 -2.83
CA PRO A 50 -14.05 17.35 -2.23
C PRO A 50 -13.82 17.16 -0.73
N ASN A 51 -14.69 16.41 -0.04
CA ASN A 51 -14.60 16.13 1.40
C ASN A 51 -14.18 14.69 1.70
N GLY A 52 -14.29 13.80 0.72
CA GLY A 52 -13.98 12.38 0.86
C GLY A 52 -12.54 12.15 1.30
N LYS A 53 -12.38 11.17 2.19
CA LYS A 53 -11.07 10.68 2.66
C LYS A 53 -11.09 9.17 2.76
N GLY A 54 -9.92 8.57 2.76
CA GLY A 54 -9.73 7.17 3.09
C GLY A 54 -8.28 6.88 3.41
N GLU A 55 -8.05 5.68 3.91
CA GLU A 55 -6.74 5.15 4.23
C GLU A 55 -6.75 3.69 3.82
N ALA A 56 -5.64 3.23 3.23
CA ALA A 56 -5.46 1.85 2.89
C ALA A 56 -4.06 1.36 3.25
N TYR A 57 -3.98 0.10 3.64
CA TYR A 57 -2.75 -0.64 3.83
C TYR A 57 -2.76 -1.85 2.92
N VAL A 58 -1.68 -2.09 2.18
CA VAL A 58 -1.54 -3.18 1.19
C VAL A 58 -0.25 -3.94 1.47
N PHE A 59 -0.28 -5.26 1.49
CA PHE A 59 0.89 -6.06 1.84
C PHE A 59 0.83 -7.47 1.23
N GLY A 60 1.99 -8.03 0.90
CA GLY A 60 2.11 -9.41 0.45
C GLY A 60 2.09 -10.42 1.60
N ILE A 61 1.97 -11.71 1.29
CA ILE A 61 2.05 -12.80 2.28
C ILE A 61 3.39 -13.54 2.20
N ASP A 62 4.07 -13.69 3.34
CA ASP A 62 5.35 -14.41 3.41
C ASP A 62 5.20 -15.88 2.98
N GLY A 63 6.02 -16.29 2.02
CA GLY A 63 5.96 -17.64 1.44
C GLY A 63 4.84 -17.84 0.41
N ASP A 64 4.14 -16.77 0.03
CA ASP A 64 3.14 -16.73 -1.04
C ASP A 64 3.26 -15.43 -1.85
N GLU A 65 4.18 -15.42 -2.81
CA GLU A 65 4.49 -14.28 -3.70
C GLU A 65 3.29 -13.86 -4.59
N PHE A 66 2.24 -14.67 -4.68
CA PHE A 66 1.08 -14.41 -5.53
C PHE A 66 -0.11 -13.82 -4.80
N THR A 67 0.00 -13.58 -3.48
CA THR A 67 -1.12 -13.12 -2.66
C THR A 67 -0.86 -11.71 -2.13
N LEU A 68 -1.78 -10.80 -2.46
CA LEU A 68 -1.82 -9.42 -2.02
C LEU A 68 -3.03 -9.22 -1.10
N CYS A 69 -2.80 -8.80 0.13
CA CYS A 69 -3.85 -8.46 1.08
C CYS A 69 -3.96 -6.96 1.26
N TYR A 70 -5.15 -6.49 1.63
CA TYR A 70 -5.36 -5.09 1.93
C TYR A 70 -6.41 -4.87 3.03
N VAL A 71 -6.33 -3.70 3.64
CA VAL A 71 -7.38 -3.10 4.47
C VAL A 71 -7.62 -1.70 3.94
N LEU A 72 -8.88 -1.31 3.79
CA LEU A 72 -9.31 -0.02 3.25
C LEU A 72 -10.44 0.52 4.14
N THR A 73 -10.27 1.75 4.61
CA THR A 73 -11.30 2.50 5.33
C THR A 73 -11.59 3.80 4.59
N VAL A 74 -12.86 4.18 4.53
CA VAL A 74 -13.31 5.40 3.85
C VAL A 74 -14.22 6.21 4.77
N GLU A 75 -14.14 7.52 4.66
CA GLU A 75 -14.97 8.44 5.41
C GLU A 75 -15.40 9.63 4.54
N LYS A 76 -16.53 10.25 4.93
CA LYS A 76 -17.05 11.48 4.31
C LYS A 76 -17.29 11.38 2.80
N ILE A 77 -17.58 10.17 2.31
CA ILE A 77 -18.15 9.91 0.99
C ILE A 77 -19.56 9.34 1.16
N GLU A 78 -20.39 9.47 0.13
CA GLU A 78 -21.68 8.78 0.10
C GLU A 78 -21.46 7.26 0.09
N LEU A 79 -21.99 6.58 1.11
CA LEU A 79 -22.01 5.12 1.18
C LEU A 79 -23.31 4.58 0.59
N VAL A 80 -23.17 3.69 -0.39
CA VAL A 80 -24.26 2.98 -1.06
C VAL A 80 -23.98 1.47 -1.01
N PRO A 81 -24.93 0.60 -1.38
CA PRO A 81 -24.64 -0.83 -1.49
C PRO A 81 -23.48 -1.10 -2.46
N VAL A 82 -22.68 -2.13 -2.19
CA VAL A 82 -21.63 -2.59 -3.11
C VAL A 82 -22.25 -3.04 -4.43
N GLY A 83 -21.59 -2.67 -5.52
CA GLY A 83 -22.04 -2.95 -6.87
C GLY A 83 -20.97 -2.57 -7.89
N PRO A 84 -21.22 -2.80 -9.19
CA PRO A 84 -20.30 -2.36 -10.22
C PRO A 84 -20.19 -0.83 -10.24
N VAL A 85 -19.09 -0.32 -10.81
CA VAL A 85 -18.87 1.12 -10.97
C VAL A 85 -20.07 1.79 -11.63
N GLY A 86 -20.56 2.86 -11.00
CA GLY A 86 -21.73 3.62 -11.44
C GLY A 86 -23.08 3.10 -10.93
N GLU A 87 -23.11 1.92 -10.29
CA GLU A 87 -24.31 1.36 -9.67
C GLU A 87 -24.18 1.14 -8.16
N GLY A 88 -22.95 1.09 -7.63
CA GLY A 88 -22.68 0.91 -6.20
C GLY A 88 -21.26 1.30 -5.80
N MET A 89 -20.86 0.88 -4.60
CA MET A 89 -19.49 1.02 -4.11
C MET A 89 -18.57 0.03 -4.82
N ALA A 90 -17.45 0.52 -5.34
CA ALA A 90 -16.40 -0.29 -5.95
C ALA A 90 -15.02 0.27 -5.59
N ALA A 91 -14.00 -0.58 -5.51
CA ALA A 91 -12.63 -0.17 -5.25
C ALA A 91 -11.65 -0.96 -6.11
N HIS A 92 -10.58 -0.32 -6.54
CA HIS A 92 -9.59 -0.89 -7.43
C HIS A 92 -8.19 -0.42 -7.10
N ILE A 93 -7.18 -1.24 -7.42
CA ILE A 93 -5.82 -0.77 -7.67
C ILE A 93 -5.68 -0.54 -9.16
N HIS A 94 -5.18 0.62 -9.53
CA HIS A 94 -4.86 1.01 -10.90
C HIS A 94 -3.35 1.16 -11.08
N GLU A 95 -2.87 0.94 -12.31
CA GLU A 95 -1.49 1.19 -12.71
C GLU A 95 -1.37 2.57 -13.37
N GLY A 96 -0.86 3.54 -12.62
CA GLY A 96 -0.59 4.88 -13.11
C GLY A 96 0.18 5.69 -12.07
N ALA A 97 1.15 6.46 -12.54
CA ALA A 97 1.94 7.34 -11.70
C ALA A 97 1.09 8.49 -11.10
N PHE A 98 1.71 9.23 -10.19
CA PHE A 98 1.09 10.39 -9.57
C PHE A 98 0.56 11.38 -10.63
N GLY A 99 -0.72 11.75 -10.48
CA GLY A 99 -1.40 12.66 -11.41
C GLY A 99 -1.82 12.06 -12.77
N GLU A 100 -1.64 10.75 -12.98
CA GLU A 100 -2.05 10.06 -14.21
C GLU A 100 -3.15 9.01 -13.94
N ASN A 101 -4.06 8.83 -14.90
CA ASN A 101 -5.07 7.78 -14.86
C ASN A 101 -4.54 6.50 -15.51
N GLY A 102 -4.86 5.35 -14.92
CA GLY A 102 -4.36 4.03 -15.30
C GLY A 102 -5.45 2.97 -15.53
N PRO A 103 -5.13 1.84 -16.19
CA PRO A 103 -6.02 0.67 -16.20
C PRO A 103 -6.14 0.04 -14.81
N ILE A 104 -7.23 -0.69 -14.57
CA ILE A 104 -7.42 -1.50 -13.35
C ILE A 104 -6.49 -2.71 -13.43
N VAL A 105 -5.70 -2.93 -12.38
CA VAL A 105 -4.85 -4.12 -12.22
C VAL A 105 -5.32 -5.05 -11.10
N ALA A 106 -6.02 -4.53 -10.09
CA ALA A 106 -6.67 -5.36 -9.07
C ALA A 106 -8.08 -4.87 -8.75
N VAL A 107 -9.02 -5.81 -8.61
CA VAL A 107 -10.41 -5.57 -8.21
C VAL A 107 -10.56 -5.88 -6.74
N LEU A 108 -10.76 -4.83 -5.96
CA LEU A 108 -10.94 -4.92 -4.51
C LEU A 108 -12.44 -5.08 -4.20
N ALA A 109 -12.76 -5.62 -3.02
CA ALA A 109 -14.08 -5.46 -2.44
C ALA A 109 -14.38 -3.97 -2.24
N GLY A 110 -15.56 -3.53 -2.69
CA GLY A 110 -16.07 -2.20 -2.40
C GLY A 110 -16.31 -2.02 -0.89
N PRO A 111 -16.06 -0.83 -0.31
CA PRO A 111 -16.32 -0.60 1.10
C PRO A 111 -17.79 -0.77 1.49
N GLU A 112 -18.06 -1.61 2.49
CA GLU A 112 -19.36 -1.74 3.17
C GLU A 112 -19.26 -1.12 4.55
N ASP A 113 -20.24 -0.27 4.91
CA ASP A 113 -20.22 0.49 6.16
C ASP A 113 -18.89 1.24 6.41
N GLY A 114 -18.26 1.70 5.32
CA GLY A 114 -17.00 2.45 5.33
C GLY A 114 -15.73 1.60 5.37
N ASN A 115 -15.81 0.27 5.28
CA ASN A 115 -14.65 -0.62 5.41
C ASN A 115 -14.63 -1.71 4.33
N ALA A 116 -13.44 -2.09 3.87
CA ALA A 116 -13.20 -3.28 3.05
C ALA A 116 -11.86 -3.91 3.43
N ALA A 117 -11.78 -5.24 3.38
CA ALA A 117 -10.54 -5.97 3.51
C ALA A 117 -10.68 -7.32 2.81
N ASP A 118 -9.64 -7.76 2.11
CA ASP A 118 -9.60 -9.07 1.46
C ASP A 118 -8.14 -9.44 1.16
N CYS A 119 -7.91 -10.70 0.76
CA CYS A 119 -6.66 -11.15 0.15
C CYS A 119 -6.97 -11.67 -1.25
N LEU A 120 -6.21 -11.17 -2.22
CA LEU A 120 -6.36 -11.49 -3.63
C LEU A 120 -5.18 -12.35 -4.07
N THR A 121 -5.44 -13.45 -4.75
CA THR A 121 -4.38 -14.30 -5.31
C THR A 121 -4.36 -14.19 -6.84
N GLU A 122 -3.17 -14.13 -7.44
CA GLU A 122 -3.03 -14.18 -8.90
C GLU A 122 -3.71 -15.43 -9.49
N GLY A 123 -4.40 -15.24 -10.62
CA GLY A 123 -5.20 -16.29 -11.26
C GLY A 123 -6.57 -16.54 -10.61
N GLU A 124 -6.88 -15.93 -9.47
CA GLU A 124 -8.24 -15.92 -8.94
C GLU A 124 -9.18 -15.17 -9.91
N THR A 125 -10.31 -15.79 -10.22
CA THR A 125 -11.25 -15.26 -11.20
C THR A 125 -11.82 -13.92 -10.72
N GLY A 126 -11.58 -12.88 -11.52
CA GLY A 126 -12.14 -11.55 -11.30
C GLY A 126 -11.33 -10.64 -10.38
N LYS A 127 -10.20 -11.09 -9.81
CA LYS A 127 -9.36 -10.26 -8.94
C LYS A 127 -8.29 -9.49 -9.70
N PHE A 128 -7.56 -10.15 -10.60
CA PHE A 128 -6.53 -9.51 -11.44
C PHE A 128 -6.94 -9.59 -12.92
N PRO A 129 -7.67 -8.57 -13.43
CA PRO A 129 -8.30 -8.63 -14.76
C PRO A 129 -7.32 -8.64 -15.92
N THR A 130 -6.07 -8.20 -15.71
CA THR A 130 -5.01 -8.27 -16.73
C THR A 130 -4.56 -9.72 -17.00
N GLY A 131 -4.73 -10.61 -16.02
CA GLY A 131 -4.21 -11.98 -16.06
C GLY A 131 -2.68 -12.05 -16.12
N GLU A 132 -2.02 -10.94 -15.79
CA GLU A 132 -0.57 -10.86 -15.68
C GLU A 132 -0.09 -11.68 -14.48
N PHE A 133 1.04 -12.36 -14.67
CA PHE A 133 1.72 -13.10 -13.61
C PHE A 133 2.86 -12.23 -13.06
N GLY A 134 3.00 -12.15 -11.74
CA GLY A 134 3.96 -11.26 -11.06
C GLY A 134 3.45 -9.83 -10.88
N ILE A 135 2.14 -9.58 -11.00
CA ILE A 135 1.54 -8.27 -10.73
C ILE A 135 1.61 -7.93 -9.23
N VAL A 136 1.57 -8.92 -8.35
CA VAL A 136 1.72 -8.71 -6.90
C VAL A 136 3.10 -8.16 -6.59
N ASP A 137 4.16 -8.79 -7.08
CA ASP A 137 5.53 -8.30 -6.92
C ASP A 137 5.70 -6.89 -7.51
N ARG A 138 5.13 -6.62 -8.68
CA ARG A 138 5.20 -5.29 -9.29
C ARG A 138 4.61 -4.20 -8.40
N ILE A 139 3.44 -4.46 -7.80
CA ILE A 139 2.77 -3.52 -6.88
C ILE A 139 3.64 -3.28 -5.64
N LEU A 140 4.23 -4.35 -5.08
CA LEU A 140 5.06 -4.27 -3.88
C LEU A 140 6.42 -3.61 -4.13
N ASP A 141 7.03 -3.85 -5.30
CA ASP A 141 8.37 -3.36 -5.64
C ASP A 141 8.39 -1.93 -6.22
N ASN A 142 7.26 -1.45 -6.78
CA ASN A 142 7.17 -0.13 -7.44
C ASN A 142 5.84 0.55 -7.07
N PRO A 143 5.55 0.75 -5.77
CA PRO A 143 4.25 1.24 -5.31
C PRO A 143 3.86 2.60 -5.91
N GLU A 144 4.84 3.46 -6.23
CA GLU A 144 4.62 4.78 -6.81
C GLU A 144 4.00 4.77 -8.21
N ASP A 145 4.03 3.62 -8.88
CA ASP A 145 3.37 3.39 -10.18
C ASP A 145 1.91 2.94 -10.03
N PHE A 146 1.40 2.78 -8.80
CA PHE A 146 0.05 2.26 -8.53
C PHE A 146 -0.73 3.12 -7.53
N TYR A 147 -2.04 3.16 -7.70
CA TYR A 147 -2.93 3.92 -6.81
C TYR A 147 -4.21 3.15 -6.51
N ILE A 148 -4.77 3.40 -5.32
CA ILE A 148 -6.12 2.93 -4.97
C ILE A 148 -7.13 4.00 -5.37
N ASN A 149 -8.23 3.54 -5.95
CA ASN A 149 -9.38 4.37 -6.29
C ASN A 149 -10.66 3.75 -5.73
N VAL A 150 -11.52 4.57 -5.13
CA VAL A 150 -12.84 4.15 -4.65
C VAL A 150 -13.91 4.93 -5.38
N HIS A 151 -14.93 4.25 -5.86
CA HIS A 151 -16.04 4.79 -6.62
C HIS A 151 -17.35 4.64 -5.84
N ASN A 152 -18.29 5.54 -6.11
CA ASN A 152 -19.68 5.40 -5.73
C ASN A 152 -20.58 5.90 -6.89
N VAL A 153 -21.89 5.96 -6.67
CA VAL A 153 -22.86 6.35 -7.71
C VAL A 153 -22.70 7.83 -8.12
N GLU A 154 -22.39 8.72 -7.18
CA GLU A 154 -22.19 10.16 -7.47
C GLU A 154 -20.89 10.40 -8.25
N TYR A 155 -19.83 9.65 -7.91
CA TYR A 155 -18.50 9.77 -8.50
C TYR A 155 -18.07 8.46 -9.19
N PRO A 156 -18.65 8.11 -10.34
CA PRO A 156 -18.35 6.86 -11.04
C PRO A 156 -16.92 6.81 -11.61
N ALA A 157 -16.29 7.97 -11.85
CA ALA A 157 -14.90 8.03 -12.28
C ALA A 157 -13.89 7.90 -11.12
N GLY A 158 -14.36 8.00 -9.87
CA GLY A 158 -13.53 8.02 -8.66
C GLY A 158 -14.04 9.07 -7.68
N ALA A 159 -14.45 8.63 -6.48
CA ALA A 159 -14.81 9.49 -5.36
C ALA A 159 -13.56 9.94 -4.61
N ILE A 160 -12.63 9.01 -4.36
CA ILE A 160 -11.37 9.26 -3.66
C ILE A 160 -10.23 8.40 -4.24
N ARG A 161 -9.04 9.00 -4.33
CA ARG A 161 -7.80 8.40 -4.86
C ARG A 161 -6.65 8.60 -3.90
N GLY A 162 -5.75 7.63 -3.81
CA GLY A 162 -4.47 7.74 -3.11
C GLY A 162 -3.40 6.92 -3.82
N GLN A 163 -2.22 7.53 -4.04
CA GLN A 163 -1.06 6.81 -4.56
C GLN A 163 -0.53 5.84 -3.49
N LEU A 164 -0.05 4.67 -3.90
CA LEU A 164 0.65 3.75 -2.99
C LEU A 164 2.08 4.24 -2.75
N SER A 165 2.57 4.03 -1.54
CA SER A 165 3.96 4.26 -1.11
C SER A 165 4.35 3.25 -0.04
N ASP A 166 5.65 3.08 0.22
CA ASP A 166 6.12 2.31 1.37
C ASP A 166 5.72 2.99 2.69
N GLN A 167 5.30 2.20 3.67
CA GLN A 167 4.95 2.70 5.00
C GLN A 167 6.20 3.22 5.73
N GLY A 168 6.23 4.54 6.04
CA GLY A 168 7.27 5.16 6.87
C GLY A 168 8.26 6.07 6.14
N ASP A 169 8.07 6.35 4.85
CA ASP A 169 8.91 7.29 4.10
C ASP A 169 8.64 8.79 4.42
N ASP A 170 7.68 9.10 5.31
CA ASP A 170 7.37 10.47 5.73
C ASP A 170 8.19 10.98 6.94
N ASP A 171 8.99 10.12 7.60
CA ASP A 171 9.68 10.47 8.87
C ASP A 171 11.19 10.81 8.74
N ASP A 172 11.83 10.72 7.56
CA ASP A 172 13.30 10.88 7.44
C ASP A 172 13.76 12.19 6.74
N SER A 173 13.02 13.29 6.92
CA SER A 173 13.43 14.63 6.42
C SER A 173 13.73 15.67 7.51
N SER A 174 13.88 15.27 8.77
CA SER A 174 14.25 16.19 9.85
C SER A 174 15.39 15.69 10.73
N ASP A 175 16.57 15.47 10.16
CA ASP A 175 17.83 15.50 10.92
C ASP A 175 18.92 16.17 10.06
N ASP A 176 18.74 17.47 9.79
CA ASP A 176 19.87 18.33 9.42
C ASP A 176 20.76 18.51 10.65
N ASP A 177 21.82 17.69 10.66
CA ASP A 177 22.90 17.62 11.64
C ASP A 177 23.71 18.94 11.65
N SER A 178 23.23 19.96 12.37
CA SER A 178 24.03 21.15 12.67
C SER A 178 24.99 20.86 13.84
N SER A 179 26.09 20.18 13.54
CA SER A 179 27.29 20.19 14.38
C SER A 179 28.23 21.33 13.92
N ASP A 180 27.96 22.53 14.42
CA ASP A 180 28.92 23.64 14.40
C ASP A 180 30.08 23.32 15.38
N ASP A 181 31.08 22.57 14.90
CA ASP A 181 32.44 22.60 15.42
C ASP A 181 33.23 23.66 14.66
N ASP A 182 33.45 24.81 15.29
CA ASP A 182 34.47 25.76 14.85
C ASP A 182 35.14 26.35 16.10
N SER A 183 35.99 25.50 16.70
CA SER A 183 37.05 25.91 17.60
C SER A 183 38.02 26.84 16.87
N ARG A 184 37.94 28.15 17.14
CA ARG A 184 39.01 29.10 16.81
C ARG A 184 39.71 29.53 18.09
N ASP A 185 40.98 29.16 18.14
CA ASP A 185 42.01 29.60 19.07
C ASP A 185 42.05 31.14 19.20
N ASP A 186 42.20 31.62 20.44
CA ASP A 186 43.00 32.80 20.83
C ASP A 186 43.27 32.80 22.35
#